data_AF-A0A951RDC5-F1
#
_entry.id   AF-A0A951RDC5-F1
#
_cell.length_a   1.000
_cell.length_b   1.000
_cell.length_c   1.000
_cell.angle_alpha   90.00
_cell.angle_beta   90.00
_cell.angle_gamma   90.00
#
_symmetry.space_group_name_H-M   'P 1'
#
loop_
_entity.id
_entity.type
_entity.pdbx_description
1 polymer ?
#
loop_
_entity_poly.entity_id
_entity_poly.type
_entity_poly.pdbx_seq_one_letter_code
_entity_poly.pdbx_strand_id
1 'polypeptide(L)'
;MKSFYIIFILGLFLAGCRPCKPVITDRGPLTEELLERIPYKDGEYVRFEHSNGLIISFYVKRFTEKRRESFDHCWCCDELIWEENITVLSPDYPIFDFKLTVSNADTSAYPIWGHIGKNSFMIPDENIDEYYIDIADSLIINGRLYHSVYQIKCEEYYWDKPDILSVDSVMYNMEYGILKVVMTNGEQYLKDE
;
A
#
# COMPACT_ATOMS: atom_id res chain seq x y z
N MET A 1 42.73 -46.37 21.91
CA MET A 1 43.21 -45.00 21.58
C MET A 1 42.87 -44.50 20.16
N LYS A 2 42.51 -45.35 19.18
CA LYS A 2 42.13 -44.88 17.82
C LYS A 2 40.74 -44.22 17.72
N SER A 3 39.79 -44.59 18.58
CA SER A 3 38.41 -44.06 18.53
C SER A 3 38.24 -42.62 19.03
N PHE A 4 39.16 -42.09 19.83
CA PHE A 4 39.09 -40.72 20.35
C PHE A 4 39.38 -39.66 19.28
N TYR A 5 40.26 -39.98 18.32
CA TYR A 5 40.60 -39.08 17.21
C TYR A 5 39.43 -38.90 16.22
N ILE A 6 38.61 -39.93 16.03
CA ILE A 6 37.44 -39.86 15.14
C ILE A 6 36.39 -38.90 15.72
N ILE A 7 36.18 -38.89 17.03
CA ILE A 7 35.25 -37.99 17.71
C ILE A 7 35.73 -36.53 17.64
N PHE A 8 37.04 -36.30 17.81
CA PHE A 8 37.62 -34.95 17.72
C PHE A 8 37.57 -34.38 16.29
N ILE A 9 37.79 -35.22 15.28
CA ILE A 9 37.67 -34.83 13.86
C ILE A 9 36.19 -34.59 13.50
N LEU A 10 35.25 -35.42 13.97
CA LEU A 10 33.81 -35.17 13.78
C LEU A 10 33.37 -33.85 14.43
N GLY A 11 33.91 -33.52 15.61
CA GLY A 11 33.63 -32.26 16.31
C GLY A 11 34.10 -31.02 15.53
N LEU A 12 35.23 -31.12 14.83
CA LEU A 12 35.75 -30.03 13.98
C LEU A 12 34.90 -29.80 12.71
N PHE A 13 34.28 -30.84 12.16
CA PHE A 13 33.34 -30.68 11.03
C PHE A 13 31.97 -30.16 11.47
N LEU A 14 31.54 -30.43 12.72
CA LEU A 14 30.30 -29.91 13.29
C LEU A 14 30.42 -28.48 13.84
N ALA A 15 31.63 -28.02 14.16
CA ALA A 15 31.89 -26.66 14.66
C ALA A 15 32.05 -25.61 13.53
N GLY A 16 31.97 -26.01 12.27
CA GLY A 16 32.19 -25.14 11.11
C GLY A 16 30.96 -24.38 10.65
N CYS A 17 30.32 -23.56 11.50
CA CYS A 17 29.50 -22.47 10.96
C CYS A 17 30.44 -21.48 10.28
N ARG A 18 30.36 -21.35 8.95
CA ARG A 18 31.07 -20.27 8.25
C ARG A 18 30.57 -18.93 8.82
N PRO A 19 31.45 -17.94 9.08
CA PRO A 19 31.00 -16.59 9.35
C PRO A 19 30.28 -16.08 8.11
N CYS A 20 28.96 -16.16 8.13
CA CYS A 20 28.12 -15.52 7.13
C CYS A 20 28.14 -14.03 7.45
N LYS A 21 28.32 -13.21 6.41
CA LYS A 21 28.05 -11.78 6.51
C LYS A 21 26.64 -11.58 5.97
N PRO A 22 25.75 -10.89 6.69
CA PRO A 22 24.43 -10.57 6.15
C PRO A 22 24.60 -9.82 4.84
N VAL A 23 23.83 -10.17 3.81
CA VAL A 23 23.79 -9.39 2.58
C VAL A 23 22.78 -8.27 2.80
N ILE A 24 23.26 -7.03 2.69
CA ILE A 24 22.37 -5.87 2.72
C ILE A 24 21.98 -5.59 1.26
N THR A 25 20.70 -5.73 0.97
CA THR A 25 20.12 -5.38 -0.32
C THR A 25 19.39 -4.04 -0.16
N ASP A 26 19.91 -3.00 -0.80
CA ASP A 26 19.26 -1.69 -0.88
C ASP A 26 18.64 -1.54 -2.27
N ARG A 27 17.32 -1.32 -2.31
CA ARG A 27 16.56 -1.12 -3.55
C ARG A 27 16.73 0.29 -4.12
N GLY A 28 17.39 1.18 -3.40
CA GLY A 28 17.58 2.56 -3.79
C GLY A 28 16.29 3.38 -3.66
N PRO A 29 16.28 4.60 -4.21
CA PRO A 29 15.14 5.49 -4.11
C PRO A 29 13.97 5.05 -5.01
N LEU A 30 12.76 5.48 -4.66
CA LEU A 30 11.62 5.40 -5.57
C LEU A 30 11.89 6.25 -6.83
N THR A 31 11.49 5.75 -7.99
CA THR A 31 11.59 6.50 -9.25
C THR A 31 10.48 7.55 -9.34
N GLU A 32 10.71 8.62 -10.10
CA GLU A 32 9.68 9.65 -10.34
C GLU A 32 8.40 9.07 -10.95
N GLU A 33 8.54 8.08 -11.84
CA GLU A 33 7.40 7.35 -12.42
C GLU A 33 6.54 6.68 -11.34
N LEU A 34 7.14 6.02 -10.35
CA LEU A 34 6.40 5.41 -9.24
C LEU A 34 5.77 6.46 -8.34
N LEU A 35 6.41 7.61 -8.16
CA LEU A 35 5.84 8.74 -7.43
C LEU A 35 4.63 9.32 -8.17
N GLU A 36 4.63 9.38 -9.50
CA GLU A 36 3.51 9.94 -10.27
C GLU A 36 2.26 9.05 -10.27
N ARG A 37 2.37 7.77 -9.90
CA ARG A 37 1.22 6.83 -9.83
C ARG A 37 0.14 7.21 -8.82
N ILE A 38 0.51 7.98 -7.79
CA ILE A 38 -0.44 8.57 -6.85
C ILE A 38 -0.58 10.04 -7.24
N PRO A 39 -1.69 10.45 -7.90
CA PRO A 39 -1.82 11.74 -8.55
C PRO A 39 -2.21 12.85 -7.56
N TYR A 40 -1.61 12.82 -6.36
CA TYR A 40 -1.80 13.83 -5.34
C TYR A 40 -0.48 14.53 -5.00
N LYS A 41 -0.56 15.84 -4.81
CA LYS A 41 0.57 16.72 -4.49
C LYS A 41 0.54 17.12 -3.02
N ASP A 42 1.72 17.18 -2.41
CA ASP A 42 1.83 17.64 -1.03
C ASP A 42 1.27 19.06 -0.87
N GLY A 43 0.43 19.26 0.15
CA GLY A 43 -0.15 20.55 0.48
C GLY A 43 -1.38 20.97 -0.33
N GLU A 44 -1.87 20.14 -1.26
CA GLU A 44 -3.11 20.44 -1.98
C GLU A 44 -4.36 20.05 -1.18
N TYR A 45 -5.51 20.50 -1.67
CA TYR A 45 -6.82 20.10 -1.17
C TYR A 45 -7.60 19.39 -2.27
N VAL A 46 -8.22 18.27 -1.91
CA VAL A 46 -9.14 17.53 -2.78
C VAL A 46 -10.51 17.44 -2.10
N ARG A 47 -11.57 17.55 -2.89
CA ARG A 47 -12.94 17.66 -2.36
C ARG A 47 -13.77 16.44 -2.73
N PHE A 48 -14.62 16.04 -1.80
CA PHE A 48 -15.59 14.98 -2.01
C PHE A 48 -16.98 15.44 -1.57
N GLU A 49 -17.96 15.22 -2.43
CA GLU A 49 -19.37 15.40 -2.12
C GLU A 49 -19.93 14.10 -1.51
N HIS A 50 -20.39 14.20 -0.27
CA HIS A 50 -21.10 13.12 0.40
C HIS A 50 -22.52 12.98 -0.17
N SER A 51 -23.09 11.77 -0.10
CA SER A 51 -24.45 11.46 -0.57
C SER A 51 -25.59 12.33 0.01
N ASN A 52 -25.34 13.10 1.07
CA ASN A 52 -26.29 14.09 1.62
C ASN A 52 -26.07 15.52 1.09
N GLY A 53 -25.16 15.73 0.14
CA GLY A 53 -24.81 17.02 -0.47
C GLY A 53 -23.73 17.81 0.28
N LEU A 54 -23.16 17.29 1.37
CA LEU A 54 -22.05 17.95 2.06
C LEU A 54 -20.74 17.80 1.28
N ILE A 55 -20.07 18.91 0.98
CA ILE A 55 -18.72 18.91 0.40
C ILE A 55 -17.70 18.91 1.54
N ILE A 56 -16.80 17.93 1.54
CA ILE A 56 -15.74 17.75 2.53
C ILE A 56 -14.39 17.97 1.85
N SER A 57 -13.53 18.79 2.44
CA SER A 57 -12.18 19.03 1.90
C SER A 57 -11.18 18.15 2.62
N PHE A 58 -10.32 17.50 1.86
CA PHE A 58 -9.22 16.70 2.38
C PHE A 58 -7.90 17.36 2.06
N TYR A 59 -7.12 17.63 3.09
CA TYR A 59 -5.75 18.11 2.95
C TYR A 59 -4.81 16.94 2.64
N VAL A 60 -3.99 17.09 1.60
CA VAL A 60 -3.01 16.08 1.20
C VAL A 60 -1.69 16.32 1.92
N LYS A 61 -1.20 15.28 2.61
CA LYS A 61 0.16 15.21 3.13
C LYS A 61 0.90 14.06 2.48
N ARG A 62 2.08 14.33 1.94
CA ARG A 62 2.88 13.34 1.23
C ARG A 62 4.32 13.33 1.72
N PHE A 63 4.87 12.14 1.95
CA PHE A 63 6.23 11.98 2.45
C PHE A 63 6.80 10.62 2.08
N THR A 64 8.14 10.53 2.00
CA THR A 64 8.85 9.28 1.72
C THR A 64 9.61 8.83 2.95
N GLU A 65 9.49 7.56 3.31
CA GLU A 65 10.20 6.94 4.42
C GLU A 65 11.08 5.79 3.93
N LYS A 66 12.24 5.60 4.58
CA LYS A 66 13.04 4.39 4.41
C LYS A 66 12.59 3.31 5.37
N ARG A 67 12.31 2.13 4.83
CA ARG A 67 11.99 0.91 5.59
C ARG A 67 13.18 -0.03 5.59
N ARG A 68 13.19 -0.88 6.61
CA ARG A 68 14.20 -1.91 6.82
C ARG A 68 13.52 -3.13 7.39
N GLU A 69 13.75 -4.28 6.79
CA GLU A 69 13.33 -5.57 7.31
C GLU A 69 14.54 -6.48 7.48
N SER A 70 14.60 -7.08 8.67
CA SER A 70 15.53 -8.15 9.02
C SER A 70 14.70 -9.41 9.14
N PHE A 71 15.09 -10.46 8.43
CA PHE A 71 14.45 -11.76 8.59
C PHE A 71 14.98 -12.41 9.88
N ASP A 72 14.28 -12.28 11.00
CA ASP A 72 14.79 -12.72 12.32
C ASP A 72 14.83 -14.26 12.52
N HIS A 73 14.55 -15.04 11.48
CA HIS A 73 14.42 -16.50 11.56
C HIS A 73 15.71 -17.27 11.22
N CYS A 74 16.84 -16.62 10.96
CA CYS A 74 18.11 -17.32 10.71
C CYS A 74 19.35 -16.60 11.27
N TRP A 75 20.40 -17.37 11.57
CA TRP A 75 21.69 -16.88 12.09
C TRP A 75 22.49 -16.02 11.09
N CYS A 76 21.98 -15.84 9.86
CA CYS A 76 22.69 -15.32 8.69
C CYS A 76 21.74 -14.59 7.73
N CYS A 77 20.89 -13.72 8.24
CA CYS A 77 19.78 -13.23 7.46
C CYS A 77 20.11 -11.94 6.70
N ASP A 78 19.63 -11.89 5.47
CA ASP A 78 19.76 -10.74 4.61
C ASP A 78 18.90 -9.59 5.14
N GLU A 79 19.37 -8.37 4.92
CA GLU A 79 18.67 -7.16 5.29
C GLU A 79 18.14 -6.51 4.02
N LEU A 80 16.84 -6.23 3.96
CA LEU A 80 16.22 -5.51 2.85
C LEU A 80 15.95 -4.07 3.27
N ILE A 81 16.42 -3.12 2.47
CA ILE A 81 16.16 -1.69 2.62
C ILE A 81 15.42 -1.19 1.37
N TRP A 82 14.33 -0.46 1.59
CA TRP A 82 13.50 0.09 0.51
C TRP A 82 12.88 1.42 0.93
N GLU A 83 12.26 2.12 -0.02
CA GLU A 83 11.51 3.35 0.20
C GLU A 83 10.01 3.13 0.03
N GLU A 84 9.23 3.82 0.87
CA GLU A 84 7.79 3.92 0.77
C GLU A 84 7.41 5.39 0.60
N ASN A 85 6.61 5.70 -0.40
CA ASN A 85 5.97 7.00 -0.50
C ASN A 85 4.53 6.88 0.00
N ILE A 86 4.22 7.66 1.02
CA ILE A 86 2.96 7.65 1.74
C ILE A 86 2.24 8.96 1.44
N THR A 87 1.00 8.84 0.98
CA THR A 87 0.08 9.96 0.75
C THR A 87 -1.11 9.79 1.67
N VAL A 88 -1.38 10.79 2.51
CA VAL A 88 -2.52 10.83 3.44
C VAL A 88 -3.44 11.98 3.04
N LEU A 89 -4.72 11.68 2.82
CA LEU A 89 -5.78 12.67 2.64
C LEU A 89 -6.53 12.74 3.96
N SER A 90 -6.41 13.86 4.67
CA SER A 90 -7.07 14.07 5.96
C SER A 90 -8.19 15.10 5.84
N PRO A 91 -9.42 14.77 6.25
CA PRO A 91 -10.56 15.67 6.08
C PRO A 91 -10.52 16.83 7.07
N ASP A 92 -11.14 17.95 6.69
CA ASP A 92 -11.41 19.11 7.54
C ASP A 92 -12.54 18.87 8.56
N TYR A 93 -13.28 17.77 8.41
CA TYR A 93 -14.31 17.27 9.33
C TYR A 93 -14.05 15.78 9.65
N PRO A 94 -14.16 15.32 10.91
CA PRO A 94 -13.79 13.96 11.26
C PRO A 94 -14.73 12.92 10.63
N ILE A 95 -14.25 12.24 9.59
CA ILE A 95 -14.94 11.13 8.93
C ILE A 95 -13.99 9.94 8.86
N PHE A 96 -12.95 9.99 8.04
CA PHE A 96 -11.87 9.01 7.97
C PHE A 96 -10.70 9.62 7.20
N ASP A 97 -9.48 9.11 7.42
CA ASP A 97 -8.33 9.41 6.56
C ASP A 97 -8.26 8.41 5.41
N PHE A 98 -7.84 8.86 4.23
CA PHE A 98 -7.33 7.95 3.20
C PHE A 98 -5.82 7.89 3.30
N LYS A 99 -5.25 6.68 3.25
CA LYS A 99 -3.81 6.48 3.14
C LYS A 99 -3.52 5.66 1.90
N LEU A 100 -2.72 6.19 0.98
CA LEU A 100 -2.18 5.48 -0.18
C LEU A 100 -0.67 5.32 -0.02
N THR A 101 -0.14 4.16 -0.35
CA THR A 101 1.28 3.83 -0.23
C THR A 101 1.77 3.12 -1.47
N VAL A 102 2.89 3.56 -2.02
CA VAL A 102 3.65 2.83 -3.05
C VAL A 102 5.06 2.57 -2.53
N SER A 103 5.62 1.40 -2.82
CA SER A 103 6.93 0.99 -2.34
C SER A 103 7.73 0.29 -3.43
N ASN A 104 9.06 0.29 -3.31
CA ASN A 104 9.96 -0.49 -4.18
C ASN A 104 10.52 -1.74 -3.48
N ALA A 105 9.79 -2.27 -2.49
CA ALA A 105 10.17 -3.50 -1.79
C ALA A 105 10.17 -4.71 -2.74
N ASP A 106 9.11 -4.84 -3.53
CA ASP A 106 8.99 -5.79 -4.63
C ASP A 106 9.40 -5.10 -5.94
N THR A 107 10.29 -5.74 -6.71
CA THR A 107 10.74 -5.24 -8.02
C THR A 107 10.01 -5.89 -9.18
N SER A 108 9.10 -6.83 -8.92
CA SER A 108 8.31 -7.50 -9.95
C SER A 108 7.00 -6.75 -10.26
N ALA A 109 6.45 -6.04 -9.29
CA ALA A 109 5.28 -5.19 -9.45
C ALA A 109 5.27 -4.09 -8.38
N TYR A 110 4.64 -2.96 -8.70
CA TYR A 110 4.55 -1.81 -7.80
C TYR A 110 3.09 -1.43 -7.51
N PRO A 111 2.32 -2.29 -6.81
CA PRO A 111 0.94 -1.97 -6.48
C PRO A 111 0.85 -0.74 -5.56
N ILE A 112 -0.27 -0.03 -5.63
CA ILE A 112 -0.59 1.00 -4.63
C ILE A 112 -1.49 0.37 -3.58
N TRP A 113 -1.04 0.40 -2.33
CA TRP A 113 -1.80 -0.05 -1.18
C TRP A 113 -2.61 1.11 -0.60
N GLY A 114 -3.92 0.92 -0.49
CA GLY A 114 -4.85 1.89 0.06
C GLY A 114 -5.45 1.44 1.38
N HIS A 115 -5.69 2.39 2.27
CA HIS A 115 -6.39 2.19 3.54
C HIS A 115 -7.40 3.30 3.81
N ILE A 116 -8.58 2.92 4.30
CA ILE A 116 -9.62 3.81 4.82
C ILE A 116 -10.17 3.19 6.10
N GLY A 117 -9.93 3.82 7.24
CA GLY A 117 -10.27 3.22 8.54
C GLY A 117 -9.59 1.86 8.72
N LYS A 118 -10.39 0.80 8.92
CA LYS A 118 -9.92 -0.60 9.04
C LYS A 118 -9.83 -1.35 7.71
N ASN A 119 -10.38 -0.76 6.65
CA ASN A 119 -10.45 -1.37 5.33
C ASN A 119 -9.16 -1.11 4.56
N SER A 120 -8.72 -2.10 3.78
CA SER A 120 -7.64 -1.96 2.81
C SER A 120 -8.11 -2.35 1.42
N PHE A 121 -7.40 -1.86 0.43
CA PHE A 121 -7.56 -2.23 -0.97
C PHE A 121 -6.22 -2.11 -1.68
N MET A 122 -6.11 -2.73 -2.84
CA MET A 122 -4.92 -2.65 -3.69
C MET A 122 -5.31 -2.16 -5.07
N ILE A 123 -4.58 -1.19 -5.60
CA ILE A 123 -4.67 -0.79 -7.01
C ILE A 123 -3.54 -1.54 -7.72
N PRO A 124 -3.85 -2.35 -8.74
CA PRO A 124 -2.91 -3.29 -9.31
C PRO A 124 -1.90 -2.55 -10.17
N ASP A 125 -0.76 -3.18 -10.35
CA ASP A 125 0.16 -2.85 -11.43
C ASP A 125 -0.26 -3.57 -12.72
N GLU A 126 0.23 -3.12 -13.87
CA GLU A 126 -0.05 -3.77 -15.17
C GLU A 126 0.33 -5.27 -15.17
N ASN A 127 1.22 -5.67 -14.26
CA ASN A 127 1.73 -7.02 -14.10
C ASN A 127 0.96 -7.88 -13.08
N ILE A 128 -0.11 -7.35 -12.46
CA ILE A 128 -0.90 -8.06 -11.45
C ILE A 128 -2.33 -8.28 -11.97
N ASP A 129 -2.69 -9.55 -12.15
CA ASP A 129 -4.05 -9.96 -12.49
C ASP A 129 -4.79 -10.29 -11.18
N GLU A 130 -5.76 -9.45 -10.79
CA GLU A 130 -6.51 -9.62 -9.53
C GLU A 130 -7.98 -9.94 -9.76
N TYR A 131 -8.47 -10.95 -9.03
CA TYR A 131 -9.86 -11.41 -9.07
C TYR A 131 -10.87 -10.43 -8.44
N TYR A 132 -10.41 -9.42 -7.68
CA TYR A 132 -11.27 -8.50 -6.91
C TYR A 132 -11.40 -7.11 -7.54
N ILE A 133 -10.95 -6.97 -8.78
CA ILE A 133 -10.87 -5.68 -9.47
C ILE A 133 -11.65 -5.79 -10.77
N ASP A 134 -12.68 -4.97 -10.87
CA ASP A 134 -13.39 -4.75 -12.13
C ASP A 134 -12.88 -3.46 -12.78
N ILE A 135 -12.67 -3.48 -14.09
CA ILE A 135 -12.19 -2.32 -14.84
C ILE A 135 -13.32 -1.83 -15.72
N ALA A 136 -13.83 -0.63 -15.41
CA ALA A 136 -14.77 0.05 -16.28
C ALA A 136 -14.01 0.84 -17.35
N ASP A 137 -14.31 0.56 -18.63
CA ASP A 137 -13.77 1.31 -19.77
C ASP A 137 -14.04 2.82 -19.62
N SER A 138 -15.25 3.16 -19.17
CA SER A 138 -15.60 4.52 -18.81
C SER A 138 -16.73 4.59 -17.80
N LEU A 139 -16.72 5.65 -16.99
CA LEU A 139 -17.73 5.89 -15.96
C LEU A 139 -17.99 7.39 -15.80
N ILE A 140 -19.25 7.77 -15.62
CA ILE A 140 -19.63 9.15 -15.30
C ILE A 140 -19.75 9.30 -13.78
N ILE A 141 -18.96 10.18 -13.19
CA ILE A 141 -19.02 10.55 -11.76
C ILE A 141 -19.16 12.07 -11.69
N ASN A 142 -20.17 12.55 -10.97
CA ASN A 142 -20.50 13.98 -10.84
C ASN A 142 -20.53 14.73 -12.20
N GLY A 143 -21.10 14.09 -13.23
CA GLY A 143 -21.25 14.68 -14.57
C GLY A 143 -19.97 14.69 -15.42
N ARG A 144 -18.84 14.22 -14.89
CA ARG A 144 -17.58 14.08 -15.63
C ARG A 144 -17.36 12.64 -16.07
N LEU A 145 -16.95 12.46 -17.32
CA LEU A 145 -16.56 11.16 -17.86
C LEU A 145 -15.11 10.85 -17.49
N TYR A 146 -14.90 9.69 -16.89
CA TYR A 146 -13.59 9.12 -16.60
C TYR A 146 -13.40 7.87 -17.43
N HIS A 147 -12.18 7.62 -17.88
CA HIS A 147 -11.79 6.42 -18.60
C HIS A 147 -10.93 5.53 -17.70
N SER A 148 -10.92 4.22 -17.96
CA SER A 148 -10.07 3.26 -17.25
C SER A 148 -10.17 3.39 -15.73
N VAL A 149 -11.35 3.09 -15.19
CA VAL A 149 -11.66 3.21 -13.77
C VAL A 149 -11.59 1.84 -13.12
N TYR A 150 -10.70 1.69 -12.14
CA TYR A 150 -10.63 0.51 -11.28
C TYR A 150 -11.73 0.57 -10.24
N GLN A 151 -12.59 -0.43 -10.21
CA GLN A 151 -13.58 -0.65 -9.16
C GLN A 151 -13.07 -1.77 -8.26
N ILE A 152 -12.71 -1.40 -7.04
CA ILE A 152 -11.96 -2.27 -6.13
C ILE A 152 -12.82 -2.55 -4.91
N LYS A 153 -13.03 -3.83 -4.59
CA LYS A 153 -13.66 -4.23 -3.34
C LYS A 153 -12.68 -4.01 -2.20
N CYS A 154 -13.15 -3.39 -1.13
CA CYS A 154 -12.34 -3.22 0.07
C CYS A 154 -12.46 -4.45 0.97
N GLU A 155 -11.34 -4.89 1.52
CA GLU A 155 -11.28 -5.98 2.49
C GLU A 155 -11.00 -5.43 3.89
N GLU A 156 -11.46 -6.14 4.92
CA GLU A 156 -11.11 -5.81 6.30
C GLU A 156 -9.72 -6.38 6.62
N TYR A 157 -8.73 -5.52 6.80
CA TYR A 157 -7.36 -5.95 7.11
C TYR A 157 -7.06 -5.92 8.60
N TYR A 158 -7.66 -4.96 9.34
CA TYR A 158 -7.46 -4.78 10.77
C TYR A 158 -8.72 -5.20 11.56
N TRP A 159 -8.83 -6.51 11.81
CA TRP A 159 -9.77 -7.21 12.68
C TRP A 159 -9.86 -6.69 14.13
N ASP A 160 -8.85 -5.98 14.63
CA ASP A 160 -8.65 -5.64 16.03
C ASP A 160 -8.98 -4.18 16.39
N LYS A 161 -9.35 -3.34 15.40
CA LYS A 161 -9.80 -1.97 15.65
C LYS A 161 -11.33 -1.91 15.76
N PRO A 162 -11.90 -1.55 16.93
CA PRO A 162 -13.31 -1.26 17.03
C PRO A 162 -13.57 0.05 16.30
N ASP A 163 -14.24 -0.01 15.15
CA ASP A 163 -14.68 1.22 14.49
C ASP A 163 -16.01 1.09 13.75
N ILE A 164 -16.67 2.24 13.66
CA ILE A 164 -18.06 2.45 13.22
C ILE A 164 -18.18 2.50 11.69
N LEU A 165 -17.07 2.73 11.00
CA LEU A 165 -17.02 2.97 9.56
C LEU A 165 -16.47 1.74 8.84
N SER A 166 -17.23 1.26 7.86
CA SER A 166 -16.81 0.16 7.00
C SER A 166 -17.02 0.57 5.54
N VAL A 167 -15.94 0.48 4.77
CA VAL A 167 -15.90 0.79 3.35
C VAL A 167 -16.19 -0.48 2.57
N ASP A 168 -17.12 -0.39 1.63
CA ASP A 168 -17.50 -1.48 0.75
C ASP A 168 -16.59 -1.56 -0.48
N SER A 169 -16.41 -0.43 -1.17
CA SER A 169 -15.62 -0.36 -2.40
C SER A 169 -15.10 1.05 -2.67
N VAL A 170 -14.03 1.10 -3.47
CA VAL A 170 -13.39 2.33 -3.94
C VAL A 170 -13.28 2.29 -5.45
N MET A 171 -13.54 3.43 -6.10
CA MET A 171 -13.25 3.64 -7.51
C MET A 171 -12.04 4.54 -7.65
N TYR A 172 -11.05 4.09 -8.41
CA TYR A 172 -9.76 4.76 -8.58
C TYR A 172 -9.42 4.92 -10.06
N ASN A 173 -8.76 6.02 -10.40
CA ASN A 173 -8.20 6.28 -11.72
C ASN A 173 -6.75 6.79 -11.56
N MET A 174 -5.85 6.37 -12.45
CA MET A 174 -4.42 6.68 -12.33
C MET A 174 -4.08 8.17 -12.52
N GLU A 175 -4.91 8.91 -13.26
CA GLU A 175 -4.72 10.34 -13.52
C GLU A 175 -5.39 11.22 -12.46
N TYR A 176 -6.52 10.78 -11.90
CA TYR A 176 -7.38 11.58 -11.02
C TYR A 176 -7.46 11.08 -9.58
N GLY A 177 -6.90 9.90 -9.28
CA GLY A 177 -6.90 9.29 -7.95
C GLY A 177 -8.24 8.66 -7.59
N ILE A 178 -8.61 8.74 -6.32
CA ILE A 178 -9.89 8.27 -5.79
C ILE A 178 -11.02 9.11 -6.39
N LEU A 179 -11.94 8.46 -7.09
CA LEU A 179 -13.11 9.09 -7.71
C LEU A 179 -14.38 8.90 -6.90
N LYS A 180 -14.53 7.74 -6.25
CA LYS A 180 -15.71 7.40 -5.46
C LYS A 180 -15.37 6.43 -4.34
N VAL A 181 -16.03 6.61 -3.21
CA VAL A 181 -16.03 5.68 -2.09
C VAL A 181 -17.46 5.28 -1.79
N VAL A 182 -17.68 3.99 -1.57
CA VAL A 182 -18.97 3.44 -1.14
C VAL A 182 -18.80 2.81 0.22
N MET A 183 -19.62 3.22 1.17
CA MET A 183 -19.68 2.68 2.52
C MET A 183 -20.64 1.50 2.58
N THR A 184 -20.47 0.58 3.54
CA THR A 184 -21.36 -0.58 3.70
C THR A 184 -22.78 -0.21 4.11
N ASN A 185 -22.99 0.98 4.71
CA ASN A 185 -24.30 1.53 5.01
C ASN A 185 -24.99 2.19 3.79
N GLY A 186 -24.34 2.22 2.62
CA GLY A 186 -24.84 2.82 1.39
C GLY A 186 -24.48 4.29 1.18
N GLU A 187 -23.85 4.95 2.16
CA GLU A 187 -23.32 6.31 1.99
C GLU A 187 -22.22 6.33 0.92
N GLN A 188 -22.13 7.43 0.20
CA GLN A 188 -21.17 7.59 -0.89
C GLN A 188 -20.45 8.92 -0.79
N TYR A 189 -19.18 8.92 -1.20
CA TYR A 189 -18.35 10.11 -1.33
C TYR A 189 -17.87 10.16 -2.77
N LEU A 190 -18.25 11.20 -3.51
CA LEU A 190 -17.95 11.38 -4.93
C LEU A 190 -16.96 12.52 -5.08
N LYS A 191 -15.93 12.36 -5.90
CA LYS A 191 -14.96 13.43 -6.14
C LYS A 191 -15.67 14.67 -6.70
N ASP A 192 -15.45 15.81 -6.04
CA ASP A 192 -15.93 17.14 -6.43
C ASP A 192 -14.77 17.91 -7.08
N GLU A 193 -14.90 18.15 -8.39
CA GLU A 193 -13.94 18.80 -9.30
C GLU A 193 -12.45 18.58 -9.04
#